data_AF-A0A673AUT9-F1
#
_entry.id   AF-A0A673AUT9-F1
#
_cell.length_a   1.000
_cell.length_b   1.000
_cell.length_c   1.000
_cell.angle_alpha   90.00
_cell.angle_beta   90.00
_cell.angle_gamma   90.00
#
_symmetry.space_group_name_H-M   'P 1'
#
loop_
_entity.id
_entity.type
_entity.pdbx_description
1 polymer ?
#
loop_
_entity_poly.entity_id
_entity_poly.type
_entity_poly.pdbx_seq_one_letter_code
_entity_poly.pdbx_strand_id
1 'polypeptide(L)'
;MSAKDTLRHNKTAIQLILSADQQLILDKVYEKELITEREYRIIKSINKDSSERTVIEIVDKIMEKGEARCRDFLDLLKTDEMIKETYPDLQGMELNYTLHPQRPSQESSSAGNRGILTFNLMCVCFVTVALTEVFTRLGFKVDVEKDLTADEIRTKVQNLGRENFVDHDALVVCVLSSGEEGVVYGSDECMVSLRDLRWPFAADRAPTLAGKPKLFFIQACQGDGYQRGALPCSPQPRQGEFSLPQPETTTQFDFDTLASEADFLMGMATLPGYKSFRNTTTGSVYIQELCRQLMRSMDDILTILTRVNREVNKLNLLTYKQMPQPYYTLTKRLVLKFVC
;
A
#
# COMPACT_ATOMS: atom_id res chain seq x y z
N MET A 1 4.29 -20.21 -7.86
CA MET A 1 4.66 -18.94 -7.17
C MET A 1 4.68 -17.82 -8.20
N SER A 2 4.76 -16.54 -7.81
CA SER A 2 5.12 -15.46 -8.76
C SER A 2 6.56 -15.62 -9.22
N ALA A 3 6.94 -15.05 -10.36
CA ALA A 3 8.31 -15.10 -10.83
C ALA A 3 9.26 -14.31 -9.92
N LYS A 4 8.82 -13.16 -9.40
CA LYS A 4 9.59 -12.39 -8.41
C LYS A 4 9.79 -13.14 -7.10
N ASP A 5 8.81 -13.93 -6.64
CA ASP A 5 8.97 -14.80 -5.47
C ASP A 5 9.88 -16.00 -5.78
N THR A 6 9.76 -16.63 -6.96
CA THR A 6 10.65 -17.73 -7.39
C THR A 6 12.11 -17.27 -7.51
N LEU A 7 12.33 -16.09 -8.11
CA LEU A 7 13.65 -15.44 -8.20
C LEU A 7 14.18 -15.05 -6.81
N ARG A 8 13.31 -14.56 -5.92
CA ARG A 8 13.67 -14.24 -4.53
C ARG A 8 14.05 -15.48 -3.71
N HIS A 9 13.32 -16.58 -3.87
CA HIS A 9 13.55 -17.83 -3.14
C HIS A 9 14.91 -18.45 -3.54
N ASN A 10 15.20 -18.47 -4.83
CA ASN A 10 16.45 -19.00 -5.37
C ASN A 10 17.61 -17.98 -5.39
N LYS A 11 17.40 -16.73 -4.95
CA LYS A 11 18.29 -15.57 -5.17
C LYS A 11 19.77 -15.87 -4.91
N THR A 12 20.10 -16.34 -3.71
CA THR A 12 21.51 -16.58 -3.31
C THR A 12 22.21 -17.61 -4.19
N ALA A 13 21.48 -18.66 -4.60
CA ALA A 13 22.04 -19.74 -5.40
C ALA A 13 22.16 -19.34 -6.89
N ILE A 14 21.18 -18.58 -7.41
CA ILE A 14 21.28 -17.94 -8.74
C ILE A 14 22.47 -16.99 -8.80
N GLN A 15 22.67 -16.16 -7.76
CA GLN A 15 23.80 -15.24 -7.67
C GLN A 15 25.15 -15.98 -7.62
N LEU A 16 25.23 -17.08 -6.87
CA LEU A 16 26.45 -17.91 -6.80
C LEU A 16 26.78 -18.57 -8.14
N ILE A 17 25.81 -19.16 -8.84
CA ILE A 17 26.02 -19.81 -10.14
C ILE A 17 26.42 -18.80 -11.22
N LEU A 18 25.66 -17.70 -11.36
CA LEU A 18 25.91 -16.71 -12.40
C LEU A 18 27.25 -15.95 -12.19
N SER A 19 27.82 -15.98 -10.99
CA SER A 19 29.15 -15.40 -10.70
C SER A 19 30.31 -16.12 -11.39
N ALA A 20 30.07 -17.30 -11.99
CA ALA A 20 31.06 -18.01 -12.82
C ALA A 20 31.44 -17.24 -14.10
N ASP A 21 30.47 -16.56 -14.73
CA ASP A 21 30.72 -15.58 -15.79
C ASP A 21 29.75 -14.40 -15.63
N GLN A 22 30.23 -13.35 -14.96
CA GLN A 22 29.51 -12.09 -14.78
C GLN A 22 29.24 -11.32 -16.08
N GLN A 23 30.06 -11.52 -17.12
CA GLN A 23 30.06 -10.68 -18.32
C GLN A 23 29.08 -11.21 -19.36
N LEU A 24 29.04 -12.54 -19.57
CA LEU A 24 28.03 -13.19 -20.40
C LEU A 24 26.61 -12.82 -19.93
N ILE A 25 26.33 -12.96 -18.63
CA ILE A 25 25.00 -12.64 -18.11
C ILE A 25 24.69 -11.14 -18.21
N LEU A 26 25.66 -10.25 -17.95
CA LEU A 26 25.50 -8.80 -18.10
C LEU A 26 25.16 -8.40 -19.55
N ASP A 27 25.85 -9.00 -20.52
CA ASP A 27 25.58 -8.76 -21.94
C ASP A 27 24.23 -9.36 -22.35
N LYS A 28 23.87 -10.56 -21.86
CA LYS A 28 22.56 -11.20 -22.15
C LYS A 28 21.36 -10.44 -21.58
N VAL A 29 21.45 -9.91 -20.36
CA VAL A 29 20.35 -9.10 -19.78
C VAL A 29 20.20 -7.74 -20.47
N TYR A 30 21.24 -7.26 -21.16
CA TYR A 30 21.17 -6.08 -22.03
C TYR A 30 20.64 -6.44 -23.43
N GLU A 31 21.07 -7.56 -24.01
CA GLU A 31 20.58 -8.10 -25.30
C GLU A 31 19.06 -8.32 -25.30
N LYS A 32 18.49 -8.77 -24.17
CA LYS A 32 17.02 -8.95 -24.00
C LYS A 32 16.33 -7.70 -23.41
N GLU A 33 16.97 -6.53 -23.44
CA GLU A 33 16.45 -5.25 -22.94
C GLU A 33 15.96 -5.27 -21.48
N LEU A 34 16.42 -6.21 -20.65
CA LEU A 34 16.01 -6.31 -19.24
C LEU A 34 16.61 -5.16 -18.41
N ILE A 35 17.78 -4.68 -18.81
CA ILE A 35 18.41 -3.44 -18.30
C ILE A 35 18.60 -2.44 -19.44
N THR A 36 18.56 -1.15 -19.12
CA THR A 36 18.84 -0.07 -20.08
C THR A 36 20.33 0.09 -20.32
N GLU A 37 20.72 0.74 -21.43
CA GLU A 37 22.13 1.04 -21.72
C GLU A 37 22.82 1.83 -20.58
N ARG A 38 22.09 2.76 -19.94
CA ARG A 38 22.61 3.52 -18.80
C ARG A 38 22.92 2.60 -17.61
N GLU A 39 22.04 1.66 -17.30
CA GLU A 39 22.24 0.68 -16.23
C GLU A 39 23.39 -0.29 -16.58
N TYR A 40 23.45 -0.78 -17.81
CA TYR A 40 24.55 -1.61 -18.32
C TYR A 40 25.91 -0.91 -18.14
N ARG A 41 26.03 0.35 -18.59
CA ARG A 41 27.24 1.18 -18.44
C ARG A 41 27.59 1.42 -16.97
N ILE A 42 26.60 1.61 -16.09
CA ILE A 42 26.81 1.76 -14.64
C ILE A 42 27.35 0.46 -14.03
N ILE A 43 26.69 -0.68 -14.25
CA ILE A 43 27.09 -1.98 -13.69
C ILE A 43 28.50 -2.35 -14.17
N LYS A 44 28.78 -2.18 -15.47
CA LYS A 44 30.08 -2.46 -16.12
C LYS A 44 31.22 -1.51 -15.71
N SER A 45 30.91 -0.34 -15.12
CA SER A 45 31.94 0.62 -14.67
C SER A 45 32.25 0.52 -13.18
N ILE A 46 31.27 0.17 -12.34
CA ILE A 46 31.44 0.14 -10.87
C ILE A 46 32.14 -1.15 -10.38
N ASN A 47 31.88 -2.32 -10.99
CA ASN A 47 32.19 -3.62 -10.39
C ASN A 47 33.33 -4.41 -11.07
N LYS A 48 34.32 -3.74 -11.67
CA LYS A 48 35.42 -4.40 -12.42
C LYS A 48 36.14 -5.52 -11.66
N ASP A 49 36.29 -5.39 -10.35
CA ASP A 49 37.13 -6.26 -9.52
C ASP A 49 36.35 -7.34 -8.75
N SER A 50 35.04 -7.55 -9.01
CA SER A 50 34.23 -8.56 -8.30
C SER A 50 33.03 -9.05 -9.10
N SER A 51 33.09 -10.31 -9.56
CA SER A 51 31.99 -10.98 -10.28
C SER A 51 30.73 -11.12 -9.43
N GLU A 52 30.88 -11.47 -8.16
CA GLU A 52 29.79 -11.58 -7.19
C GLU A 52 29.01 -10.25 -7.06
N ARG A 53 29.70 -9.10 -6.98
CA ARG A 53 29.03 -7.79 -6.91
C ARG A 53 28.29 -7.41 -8.18
N THR A 54 28.89 -7.67 -9.35
CA THR A 54 28.22 -7.46 -10.65
C THR A 54 26.93 -8.27 -10.74
N VAL A 55 26.97 -9.54 -10.37
CA VAL A 55 25.82 -10.45 -10.45
C VAL A 55 24.78 -10.13 -9.38
N ILE A 56 25.19 -9.70 -8.18
CA ILE A 56 24.28 -9.17 -7.17
C ILE A 56 23.49 -7.98 -7.71
N GLU A 57 24.19 -6.99 -8.29
CA GLU A 57 23.58 -5.79 -8.84
C GLU A 57 22.63 -6.11 -10.02
N ILE A 58 23.01 -7.03 -10.92
CA ILE A 58 22.14 -7.48 -12.04
C ILE A 58 20.84 -8.09 -11.52
N VAL A 59 20.93 -9.08 -10.62
CA VAL A 59 19.75 -9.77 -10.08
C VAL A 59 18.85 -8.80 -9.33
N ASP A 60 19.42 -7.87 -8.55
CA ASP A 60 18.64 -6.89 -7.80
C ASP A 60 18.02 -5.82 -8.70
N LYS A 61 18.71 -5.37 -9.77
CA LYS A 61 18.13 -4.48 -10.79
C LYS A 61 16.92 -5.11 -11.49
N ILE A 62 16.97 -6.41 -11.75
CA ILE A 62 15.87 -7.15 -12.38
C ILE A 62 14.71 -7.33 -11.40
N MET A 63 15.00 -7.63 -10.12
CA MET A 63 14.00 -7.70 -9.06
C MET A 63 13.33 -6.34 -8.80
N GLU A 64 14.05 -5.21 -8.90
CA GLU A 64 13.48 -3.86 -8.83
C GLU A 64 12.47 -3.59 -9.94
N LYS A 65 12.79 -3.95 -11.19
CA LYS A 65 11.93 -3.73 -12.38
C LYS A 65 10.62 -4.51 -12.38
N GLY A 66 10.44 -5.45 -11.44
CA GLY A 66 9.15 -6.05 -11.13
C GLY A 66 8.83 -7.34 -11.91
N GLU A 67 7.60 -7.84 -11.69
CA GLU A 67 7.18 -9.21 -12.05
C GLU A 67 7.41 -9.57 -13.52
N ALA A 68 7.13 -8.66 -14.46
CA ALA A 68 7.37 -8.90 -15.88
C ALA A 68 8.86 -9.20 -16.15
N ARG A 69 9.77 -8.30 -15.76
CA ARG A 69 11.21 -8.51 -15.97
C ARG A 69 11.77 -9.69 -15.15
N CYS A 70 11.14 -10.04 -14.03
CA CYS A 70 11.47 -11.27 -13.29
C CYS A 70 11.09 -12.54 -14.07
N ARG A 71 9.94 -12.56 -14.78
CA ARG A 71 9.61 -13.65 -15.72
C ARG A 71 10.59 -13.68 -16.88
N ASP A 72 10.75 -12.55 -17.56
CA ASP A 72 11.61 -12.45 -18.75
C ASP A 72 13.05 -12.91 -18.44
N PHE A 73 13.55 -12.63 -17.22
CA PHE A 73 14.83 -13.13 -16.73
C PHE A 73 14.84 -14.62 -16.39
N LEU A 74 13.84 -15.14 -15.67
CA LEU A 74 13.75 -16.58 -15.40
C LEU A 74 13.55 -17.40 -16.68
N ASP A 75 12.91 -16.83 -17.70
CA ASP A 75 12.75 -17.43 -19.02
C ASP A 75 14.07 -17.36 -19.80
N LEU A 76 14.78 -16.22 -19.78
CA LEU A 76 16.15 -16.11 -20.31
C LEU A 76 17.07 -17.19 -19.72
N LEU A 77 17.05 -17.38 -18.40
CA LEU A 77 17.81 -18.44 -17.71
C LEU A 77 17.40 -19.88 -18.10
N LYS A 78 16.17 -20.08 -18.59
CA LYS A 78 15.65 -21.39 -19.03
C LYS A 78 15.73 -21.65 -20.54
N THR A 79 15.87 -20.61 -21.36
CA THR A 79 15.65 -20.72 -22.82
C THR A 79 16.92 -20.50 -23.63
N ASP A 80 17.76 -19.52 -23.28
CA ASP A 80 18.96 -19.18 -24.06
C ASP A 80 20.03 -20.29 -23.98
N GLU A 81 20.56 -20.66 -25.14
CA GLU A 81 21.43 -21.83 -25.28
C GLU A 81 22.82 -21.59 -24.70
N MET A 82 23.40 -20.40 -24.88
CA MET A 82 24.73 -20.07 -24.32
C MET A 82 24.68 -19.99 -22.79
N ILE A 83 23.55 -19.58 -22.21
CA ILE A 83 23.33 -19.60 -20.76
C ILE A 83 23.24 -21.05 -20.24
N LYS A 84 22.55 -21.96 -20.94
CA LYS A 84 22.50 -23.39 -20.56
C LYS A 84 23.86 -24.07 -20.62
N GLU A 85 24.68 -23.75 -21.62
CA GLU A 85 26.03 -24.30 -21.77
C GLU A 85 27.00 -23.76 -20.72
N THR A 86 26.89 -22.47 -20.37
CA THR A 86 27.81 -21.81 -19.42
C THR A 86 27.44 -22.08 -17.96
N TYR A 87 26.15 -22.25 -17.63
CA TYR A 87 25.66 -22.46 -16.26
C TYR A 87 24.80 -23.74 -16.14
N PRO A 88 25.37 -24.95 -16.34
CA PRO A 88 24.61 -26.20 -16.35
C PRO A 88 23.85 -26.45 -15.04
N ASP A 89 24.36 -25.97 -13.90
CA ASP A 89 23.73 -26.11 -12.58
C ASP A 89 22.34 -25.43 -12.47
N LEU A 90 22.01 -24.48 -13.36
CA LEU A 90 20.67 -23.88 -13.43
C LEU A 90 19.59 -24.92 -13.80
N GLN A 91 19.95 -26.00 -14.51
CA GLN A 91 18.99 -27.03 -14.93
C GLN A 91 18.42 -27.84 -13.74
N GLY A 92 19.11 -27.85 -12.59
CA GLY A 92 18.65 -28.50 -11.37
C GLY A 92 17.72 -27.66 -10.48
N MET A 93 17.43 -26.41 -10.83
CA MET A 93 16.69 -25.48 -9.96
C MET A 93 15.18 -25.44 -10.22
N GLU A 94 14.41 -25.31 -9.14
CA GLU A 94 12.97 -25.01 -9.19
C GLU A 94 12.71 -23.53 -9.56
N LEU A 95 13.04 -23.16 -10.80
CA LEU A 95 12.78 -21.83 -11.37
C LEU A 95 11.32 -21.68 -11.89
N ASN A 96 10.41 -22.55 -11.48
CA ASN A 96 9.05 -22.62 -12.03
C ASN A 96 8.08 -21.66 -11.31
N TYR A 97 7.34 -20.90 -12.12
CA TYR A 97 6.40 -19.86 -11.68
C TYR A 97 5.07 -20.00 -12.42
N THR A 98 4.02 -19.35 -11.91
CA THR A 98 2.64 -19.55 -12.36
C THR A 98 2.23 -18.47 -13.36
N LEU A 99 1.93 -18.84 -14.60
CA LEU A 99 1.45 -17.91 -15.63
C LEU A 99 0.00 -17.50 -15.36
N HIS A 100 -0.22 -16.28 -14.86
CA HIS A 100 -1.52 -15.64 -14.92
C HIS A 100 -1.74 -15.03 -16.32
N PRO A 101 -2.80 -15.42 -17.05
CA PRO A 101 -3.09 -14.87 -18.37
C PRO A 101 -3.62 -13.45 -18.28
N GLN A 102 -3.10 -12.55 -19.12
CA GLN A 102 -3.80 -11.30 -19.42
C GLN A 102 -5.06 -11.59 -20.22
N ARG A 103 -6.18 -10.94 -19.91
CA ARG A 103 -7.42 -11.02 -20.71
C ARG A 103 -7.55 -9.82 -21.66
N PRO A 104 -8.12 -10.01 -22.86
CA PRO A 104 -8.35 -8.94 -23.83
C PRO A 104 -9.58 -8.07 -23.48
N SER A 105 -9.87 -7.10 -24.35
CA SER A 105 -10.79 -5.99 -24.16
C SER A 105 -12.27 -6.26 -24.47
N GLN A 106 -13.13 -5.44 -23.81
CA GLN A 106 -14.55 -5.14 -24.06
C GLN A 106 -15.66 -6.14 -23.63
N GLU A 107 -16.64 -5.54 -22.91
CA GLU A 107 -18.12 -5.70 -22.99
C GLU A 107 -18.76 -7.12 -22.86
N SER A 108 -19.85 -7.33 -22.10
CA SER A 108 -20.94 -6.41 -21.70
C SER A 108 -21.76 -6.88 -20.47
N SER A 109 -22.64 -6.00 -19.97
CA SER A 109 -23.87 -6.25 -19.18
C SER A 109 -23.82 -6.70 -17.69
N SER A 110 -24.34 -5.80 -16.84
CA SER A 110 -25.18 -6.03 -15.65
C SER A 110 -24.76 -7.01 -14.53
N ALA A 111 -24.07 -6.48 -13.50
CA ALA A 111 -24.34 -6.80 -12.09
C ALA A 111 -23.84 -5.66 -11.16
N GLY A 112 -24.72 -5.15 -10.28
CA GLY A 112 -24.41 -4.30 -9.10
C GLY A 112 -23.29 -3.25 -9.22
N ASN A 113 -23.58 -2.06 -9.75
CA ASN A 113 -22.64 -0.94 -9.76
C ASN A 113 -22.26 -0.47 -8.34
N ARG A 114 -20.96 -0.53 -8.00
CA ARG A 114 -20.40 -0.03 -6.74
C ARG A 114 -19.09 0.74 -6.99
N GLY A 115 -19.12 2.05 -7.25
CA GLY A 115 -18.00 2.94 -6.89
C GLY A 115 -17.98 3.26 -5.38
N ILE A 116 -17.12 4.12 -4.81
CA ILE A 116 -16.33 5.28 -5.30
C ILE A 116 -15.23 5.56 -4.19
N LEU A 117 -14.03 6.19 -4.31
CA LEU A 117 -13.06 6.52 -5.39
C LEU A 117 -11.64 6.70 -4.76
N THR A 118 -10.55 6.18 -5.34
CA THR A 118 -9.20 6.30 -4.72
C THR A 118 -8.38 7.48 -5.25
N PHE A 119 -7.69 8.20 -4.35
CA PHE A 119 -6.70 9.22 -4.71
C PHE A 119 -5.30 8.67 -4.47
N ASN A 120 -4.33 9.12 -5.25
CA ASN A 120 -2.92 8.94 -4.92
C ASN A 120 -2.16 10.24 -5.21
N LEU A 121 -1.18 10.53 -4.36
CA LEU A 121 -0.31 11.68 -4.43
C LEU A 121 1.09 11.24 -4.01
N MET A 122 2.06 11.48 -4.89
CA MET A 122 3.48 11.20 -4.72
C MET A 122 3.87 9.70 -4.59
N CYS A 123 3.99 9.10 -5.78
CA CYS A 123 5.15 8.27 -6.13
C CYS A 123 5.45 7.01 -5.27
N VAL A 124 4.58 5.98 -5.33
CA VAL A 124 5.00 4.56 -5.45
C VAL A 124 4.03 3.75 -6.32
N CYS A 125 4.47 3.29 -7.50
CA CYS A 125 3.61 2.46 -8.37
C CYS A 125 3.08 1.18 -7.70
N PHE A 126 3.92 0.46 -6.94
CA PHE A 126 3.55 -0.79 -6.27
C PHE A 126 2.42 -0.63 -5.24
N VAL A 127 2.37 0.49 -4.50
CA VAL A 127 1.34 0.70 -3.46
C VAL A 127 -0.02 1.01 -4.11
N THR A 128 -0.01 1.77 -5.21
CA THR A 128 -1.19 2.03 -6.03
C THR A 128 -1.80 0.74 -6.56
N VAL A 129 -0.97 -0.17 -7.08
CA VAL A 129 -1.42 -1.48 -7.61
C VAL A 129 -2.06 -2.31 -6.50
N ALA A 130 -1.44 -2.40 -5.32
CA ALA A 130 -1.99 -3.17 -4.19
C ALA A 130 -3.36 -2.64 -3.74
N LEU A 131 -3.51 -1.32 -3.56
CA LEU A 131 -4.80 -0.70 -3.25
C LEU A 131 -5.85 -0.97 -4.33
N THR A 132 -5.46 -0.79 -5.60
CA THR A 132 -6.35 -1.00 -6.75
C THR A 132 -6.86 -2.44 -6.80
N GLU A 133 -5.98 -3.44 -6.64
CA GLU A 133 -6.37 -4.85 -6.64
C GLU A 133 -7.35 -5.16 -5.50
N VAL A 134 -7.03 -4.75 -4.27
CA VAL A 134 -7.86 -5.07 -3.09
C VAL A 134 -9.23 -4.43 -3.19
N PHE A 135 -9.31 -3.14 -3.51
CA PHE A 135 -10.62 -2.46 -3.58
C PHE A 135 -11.42 -2.87 -4.82
N THR A 136 -10.80 -3.17 -5.97
CA THR A 136 -11.50 -3.76 -7.12
C THR A 136 -12.11 -5.12 -6.76
N ARG A 137 -11.37 -5.99 -6.06
CA ARG A 137 -11.89 -7.30 -5.60
C ARG A 137 -13.00 -7.16 -4.55
N LEU A 138 -12.95 -6.14 -3.70
CA LEU A 138 -14.05 -5.76 -2.80
C LEU A 138 -15.23 -5.09 -3.52
N GLY A 139 -15.20 -5.02 -4.86
CA GLY A 139 -16.29 -4.54 -5.70
C GLY A 139 -16.29 -3.04 -5.98
N PHE A 140 -15.27 -2.29 -5.57
CA PHE A 140 -15.22 -0.83 -5.78
C PHE A 140 -14.71 -0.47 -7.18
N LYS A 141 -15.38 0.47 -7.86
CA LYS A 141 -14.83 1.22 -8.99
C LYS A 141 -13.69 2.12 -8.49
N VAL A 142 -12.46 1.66 -8.67
CA VAL A 142 -11.24 2.41 -8.35
C VAL A 142 -10.88 3.34 -9.52
N ASP A 143 -10.97 4.66 -9.29
CA ASP A 143 -10.18 5.64 -10.04
C ASP A 143 -8.79 5.78 -9.40
N VAL A 144 -7.81 6.30 -10.15
CA VAL A 144 -6.43 6.47 -9.67
C VAL A 144 -5.85 7.79 -10.21
N GLU A 145 -6.07 8.85 -9.45
CA GLU A 145 -5.32 10.10 -9.62
C GLU A 145 -3.86 9.95 -9.21
N LYS A 146 -2.98 10.80 -9.73
CA LYS A 146 -1.56 10.86 -9.39
C LYS A 146 -1.05 12.29 -9.36
N ASP A 147 -0.21 12.57 -8.37
CA ASP A 147 0.69 13.73 -8.33
C ASP A 147 -0.03 15.08 -8.58
N LEU A 148 -1.26 15.19 -8.07
CA LEU A 148 -2.11 16.40 -8.14
C LEU A 148 -1.54 17.54 -7.28
N THR A 149 -1.73 18.78 -7.74
CA THR A 149 -1.53 20.00 -6.93
C THR A 149 -2.60 20.13 -5.85
N ALA A 150 -2.35 20.94 -4.82
CA ALA A 150 -3.28 21.13 -3.69
C ALA A 150 -4.69 21.57 -4.12
N ASP A 151 -4.78 22.42 -5.16
CA ASP A 151 -6.06 22.89 -5.68
C ASP A 151 -6.75 21.88 -6.61
N GLU A 152 -6.00 21.02 -7.31
CA GLU A 152 -6.57 19.87 -8.03
C GLU A 152 -7.14 18.83 -7.06
N ILE A 153 -6.48 18.56 -5.92
CA ILE A 153 -7.06 17.74 -4.83
C ILE A 153 -8.39 18.33 -4.39
N ARG A 154 -8.42 19.62 -4.00
CA ARG A 154 -9.62 20.33 -3.55
C ARG A 154 -10.75 20.24 -4.59
N THR A 155 -10.42 20.48 -5.86
CA THR A 155 -11.38 20.46 -6.96
C THR A 155 -11.94 19.05 -7.18
N LYS A 156 -11.09 18.02 -7.19
CA LYS A 156 -11.52 16.62 -7.37
C LYS A 156 -12.35 16.14 -6.18
N VAL A 157 -12.00 16.43 -4.91
CA VAL A 157 -12.85 16.05 -3.75
C VAL A 157 -14.18 16.82 -3.71
N GLN A 158 -14.19 18.10 -4.09
CA GLN A 158 -15.43 18.88 -4.18
C GLN A 158 -16.35 18.41 -5.30
N ASN A 159 -15.81 18.03 -6.45
CA ASN A 159 -16.59 17.45 -7.55
C ASN A 159 -17.11 16.07 -7.18
N LEU A 160 -16.29 15.23 -6.53
CA LEU A 160 -16.69 13.92 -6.06
C LEU A 160 -17.81 13.99 -5.02
N GLY A 161 -17.78 14.96 -4.11
CA GLY A 161 -18.86 15.21 -3.14
C GLY A 161 -20.20 15.64 -3.78
N ARG A 162 -20.20 16.04 -5.05
CA ARG A 162 -21.40 16.39 -5.83
C ARG A 162 -21.96 15.22 -6.65
N GLU A 163 -21.30 14.05 -6.68
CA GLU A 163 -21.77 12.88 -7.43
C GLU A 163 -23.00 12.21 -6.77
N ASN A 164 -23.67 11.34 -7.53
CA ASN A 164 -24.83 10.60 -7.03
C ASN A 164 -24.41 9.27 -6.39
N PHE A 165 -24.60 9.16 -5.07
CA PHE A 165 -24.29 7.96 -4.31
C PHE A 165 -25.50 7.09 -3.95
N VAL A 166 -26.69 7.29 -4.56
CA VAL A 166 -27.90 6.50 -4.24
C VAL A 166 -27.65 4.99 -4.34
N ASP A 167 -27.10 4.51 -5.46
CA ASP A 167 -26.85 3.09 -5.71
C ASP A 167 -25.53 2.56 -5.08
N HIS A 168 -24.77 3.45 -4.43
CA HIS A 168 -23.46 3.15 -3.83
C HIS A 168 -23.58 2.76 -2.36
N ASP A 169 -22.91 1.69 -1.91
CA ASP A 169 -22.97 1.23 -0.51
C ASP A 169 -21.99 1.97 0.43
N ALA A 170 -20.87 2.46 -0.10
CA ALA A 170 -19.79 3.06 0.68
C ALA A 170 -18.93 4.02 -0.16
N LEU A 171 -18.26 4.97 0.50
CA LEU A 171 -17.15 5.74 -0.07
C LEU A 171 -15.84 5.27 0.56
N VAL A 172 -14.80 5.09 -0.25
CA VAL A 172 -13.42 4.85 0.22
C VAL A 172 -12.47 5.80 -0.49
N VAL A 173 -11.68 6.56 0.27
CA VAL A 173 -10.64 7.50 -0.20
C VAL A 173 -9.31 7.16 0.47
N CYS A 174 -8.31 6.75 -0.30
CA CYS A 174 -6.93 6.71 0.20
C CYS A 174 -6.20 8.01 -0.16
N VAL A 175 -5.21 8.43 0.62
CA VAL A 175 -4.25 9.50 0.27
C VAL A 175 -2.85 9.09 0.77
N LEU A 176 -1.80 9.26 -0.04
CA LEU A 176 -0.48 8.62 0.18
C LEU A 176 0.73 9.60 0.16
N SER A 177 0.49 10.88 0.42
CA SER A 177 1.46 11.97 0.20
C SER A 177 2.46 12.22 1.35
N SER A 178 3.32 13.23 1.18
CA SER A 178 3.91 13.98 2.29
C SER A 178 2.82 14.66 3.14
N GLY A 179 3.15 15.01 4.39
CA GLY A 179 2.22 15.68 5.30
C GLY A 179 2.82 16.02 6.65
N GLU A 180 2.08 16.83 7.40
CA GLU A 180 2.33 17.18 8.80
C GLU A 180 0.99 17.13 9.57
N GLU A 181 0.98 17.50 10.85
CA GLU A 181 -0.18 17.26 11.72
C GLU A 181 -1.47 17.90 11.18
N GLY A 182 -2.46 17.07 10.84
CA GLY A 182 -3.76 17.54 10.33
C GLY A 182 -3.82 17.92 8.85
N VAL A 183 -2.74 17.78 8.08
CA VAL A 183 -2.69 18.09 6.63
C VAL A 183 -1.96 17.03 5.79
N VAL A 184 -2.18 17.09 4.48
CA VAL A 184 -1.37 16.42 3.44
C VAL A 184 -0.87 17.48 2.45
N TYR A 185 0.19 17.18 1.71
CA TYR A 185 0.72 18.07 0.66
C TYR A 185 0.30 17.62 -0.76
N GLY A 186 0.12 18.57 -1.66
CA GLY A 186 0.07 18.34 -3.11
C GLY A 186 1.47 18.24 -3.74
N SER A 187 1.53 17.96 -5.05
CA SER A 187 2.79 17.95 -5.83
C SER A 187 3.43 19.33 -6.02
N ASP A 188 2.69 20.38 -5.67
CA ASP A 188 3.11 21.77 -5.51
C ASP A 188 3.65 22.08 -4.10
N GLU A 189 3.80 21.07 -3.23
CA GLU A 189 4.15 21.16 -1.81
C GLU A 189 3.23 22.15 -1.05
N CYS A 190 2.00 22.35 -1.52
CA CYS A 190 1.00 23.17 -0.85
C CYS A 190 0.07 22.30 0.02
N MET A 191 -0.31 22.83 1.19
CA MET A 191 -1.10 22.11 2.19
C MET A 191 -2.56 21.94 1.75
N VAL A 192 -3.15 20.78 2.05
CA VAL A 192 -4.60 20.52 2.07
C VAL A 192 -4.95 19.88 3.41
N SER A 193 -5.92 20.42 4.15
CA SER A 193 -6.23 19.88 5.47
C SER A 193 -7.04 18.59 5.38
N LEU A 194 -6.91 17.73 6.40
CA LEU A 194 -7.76 16.55 6.55
C LEU A 194 -9.25 16.92 6.66
N ARG A 195 -9.57 18.16 7.05
CA ARG A 195 -10.93 18.70 6.98
C ARG A 195 -11.37 18.92 5.53
N ASP A 196 -10.57 19.56 4.70
CA ASP A 196 -10.91 19.83 3.29
C ASP A 196 -11.13 18.54 2.49
N LEU A 197 -10.41 17.47 2.83
CA LEU A 197 -10.59 16.14 2.24
C LEU A 197 -11.93 15.48 2.63
N ARG A 198 -12.39 15.64 3.87
CA ARG A 198 -13.56 14.90 4.40
C ARG A 198 -14.87 15.71 4.33
N TRP A 199 -14.79 17.03 4.41
CA TRP A 199 -15.93 17.97 4.46
C TRP A 199 -16.88 17.90 3.25
N PRO A 200 -16.45 17.68 1.99
CA PRO A 200 -17.36 17.52 0.85
C PRO A 200 -18.33 16.34 0.98
N PHE A 201 -18.04 15.38 1.86
CA PHE A 201 -18.81 14.15 2.05
C PHE A 201 -19.64 14.14 3.34
N ALA A 202 -19.72 15.28 4.04
CA ALA A 202 -20.63 15.47 5.17
C ALA A 202 -22.10 15.30 4.72
N ALA A 203 -22.99 14.91 5.64
CA ALA A 203 -24.37 14.55 5.30
C ALA A 203 -25.20 15.71 4.70
N ASP A 204 -24.85 16.97 5.03
CA ASP A 204 -25.42 18.19 4.43
C ASP A 204 -24.82 18.55 3.05
N ARG A 205 -23.70 17.92 2.67
CA ARG A 205 -22.94 18.20 1.43
C ARG A 205 -23.11 17.13 0.37
N ALA A 206 -23.10 15.86 0.79
CA ALA A 206 -23.42 14.70 -0.03
C ALA A 206 -24.59 13.92 0.60
N PRO A 207 -25.85 14.39 0.49
CA PRO A 207 -27.01 13.72 1.11
C PRO A 207 -27.20 12.26 0.69
N THR A 208 -26.72 11.90 -0.52
CA THR A 208 -26.76 10.52 -1.04
C THR A 208 -25.74 9.58 -0.35
N LEU A 209 -24.82 10.12 0.46
CA LEU A 209 -23.92 9.41 1.39
C LEU A 209 -24.34 9.51 2.88
N ALA A 210 -25.50 10.11 3.19
CA ALA A 210 -26.02 10.10 4.55
C ALA A 210 -26.36 8.66 4.97
N GLY A 211 -25.96 8.28 6.19
CA GLY A 211 -26.15 6.92 6.71
C GLY A 211 -25.22 5.84 6.10
N LYS A 212 -24.32 6.23 5.19
CA LYS A 212 -23.40 5.33 4.47
C LYS A 212 -21.94 5.52 4.96
N PRO A 213 -21.15 4.45 5.09
CA PRO A 213 -19.77 4.53 5.57
C PRO A 213 -18.85 5.28 4.59
N LYS A 214 -18.04 6.18 5.14
CA LYS A 214 -17.09 7.05 4.44
C LYS A 214 -15.69 6.82 5.00
N LEU A 215 -14.92 5.94 4.36
CA LEU A 215 -13.62 5.48 4.86
C LEU A 215 -12.47 6.29 4.23
N PHE A 216 -11.56 6.78 5.06
CA PHE A 216 -10.36 7.51 4.66
C PHE A 216 -9.12 6.76 5.15
N PHE A 217 -8.16 6.48 4.28
CA PHE A 217 -6.91 5.81 4.62
C PHE A 217 -5.72 6.71 4.26
N ILE A 218 -5.17 7.39 5.27
CA ILE A 218 -4.20 8.47 5.10
C ILE A 218 -2.80 7.97 5.45
N GLN A 219 -2.00 7.76 4.42
CA GLN A 219 -0.58 7.51 4.48
C GLN A 219 0.17 8.82 4.28
N ALA A 220 0.36 9.55 5.39
CA ALA A 220 1.23 10.72 5.47
C ALA A 220 2.04 10.70 6.77
N CYS A 221 3.12 11.48 6.83
CA CYS A 221 3.68 11.89 8.12
C CYS A 221 2.70 12.84 8.82
N GLN A 222 2.77 12.93 10.15
CA GLN A 222 1.98 13.87 10.96
C GLN A 222 2.90 14.69 11.89
N GLY A 223 4.17 14.86 11.49
CA GLY A 223 5.22 15.54 12.26
C GLY A 223 6.59 14.88 12.07
N ASP A 224 7.64 15.50 12.60
CA ASP A 224 9.04 15.05 12.44
C ASP A 224 9.52 14.02 13.47
N GLY A 225 8.71 13.67 14.46
CA GLY A 225 9.07 12.76 15.54
C GLY A 225 9.33 11.32 15.06
N TYR A 226 10.39 10.71 15.60
CA TYR A 226 10.65 9.28 15.42
C TYR A 226 10.15 8.50 16.65
N GLN A 227 9.12 7.68 16.48
CA GLN A 227 8.51 6.94 17.57
C GLN A 227 9.47 5.86 18.08
N ARG A 228 9.76 5.88 19.38
CA ARG A 228 10.61 4.87 20.04
C ARG A 228 9.77 3.71 20.57
N GLY A 229 10.33 2.51 20.55
CA GLY A 229 9.75 1.37 21.27
C GLY A 229 9.95 1.51 22.77
N ALA A 230 8.92 1.14 23.55
CA ALA A 230 9.01 0.97 25.00
C ALA A 230 8.95 -0.53 25.34
N LEU A 231 9.70 -0.95 26.37
CA LEU A 231 9.53 -2.28 26.94
C LEU A 231 8.32 -2.27 27.88
N PRO A 232 7.43 -3.28 27.84
CA PRO A 232 6.39 -3.44 28.84
C PRO A 232 7.03 -3.63 30.23
N CYS A 233 6.64 -2.82 31.22
CA CYS A 233 6.96 -3.12 32.60
C CYS A 233 6.35 -4.47 32.98
N SER A 234 7.12 -5.31 33.68
CA SER A 234 6.58 -6.55 34.26
C SER A 234 5.45 -6.22 35.25
N PRO A 235 4.38 -7.04 35.34
CA PRO A 235 3.29 -6.79 36.28
C PRO A 235 3.77 -6.89 37.74
N GLN A 236 4.09 -5.76 38.35
CA GLN A 236 4.22 -5.67 39.80
C GLN A 236 2.82 -5.75 40.42
N PRO A 237 2.61 -6.54 41.49
CA PRO A 237 1.35 -6.58 42.20
C PRO A 237 1.08 -5.22 42.84
N ARG A 238 0.08 -4.48 42.35
CA ARG A 238 -0.28 -3.17 42.90
C ARG A 238 -1.01 -3.34 44.23
N GLN A 239 -0.44 -2.78 45.28
CA GLN A 239 -1.23 -2.31 46.43
C GLN A 239 -1.73 -0.89 46.13
N GLY A 240 -2.91 -0.55 46.63
CA GLY A 240 -3.54 0.77 46.45
C GLY A 240 -4.53 0.81 45.29
N GLU A 241 -5.81 0.83 45.62
CA GLU A 241 -6.87 1.29 44.72
C GLU A 241 -6.72 2.81 44.52
N PHE A 242 -7.03 3.31 43.33
CA PHE A 242 -7.09 4.75 43.07
C PHE A 242 -8.36 5.06 42.26
N SER A 243 -9.43 5.37 42.98
CA SER A 243 -10.74 5.66 42.41
C SER A 243 -10.71 6.98 41.62
N LEU A 244 -10.92 6.91 40.32
CA LEU A 244 -11.15 8.09 39.49
C LEU A 244 -12.66 8.40 39.40
N PRO A 245 -13.09 9.68 39.43
CA PRO A 245 -14.51 10.01 39.43
C PRO A 245 -15.21 9.64 38.11
N GLN A 246 -16.45 9.15 38.22
CA GLN A 246 -17.37 9.11 37.09
C GLN A 246 -18.05 10.47 36.90
N PRO A 247 -18.22 10.96 35.66
CA PRO A 247 -19.17 12.02 35.34
C PRO A 247 -20.55 11.39 35.02
N GLU A 248 -21.44 11.41 36.01
CA GLU A 248 -22.89 11.22 35.80
C GLU A 248 -23.50 12.52 35.23
N THR A 249 -24.35 12.43 34.21
CA THR A 249 -25.72 13.01 34.11
C THR A 249 -26.26 12.82 32.69
N THR A 250 -27.56 12.56 32.55
CA THR A 250 -28.26 12.32 31.28
C THR A 250 -28.74 13.59 30.57
N THR A 251 -28.90 13.49 29.24
CA THR A 251 -29.96 14.18 28.49
C THR A 251 -30.51 13.24 27.41
N GLN A 252 -31.83 13.09 27.32
CA GLN A 252 -32.49 12.46 26.19
C GLN A 252 -32.87 13.54 25.17
N PHE A 253 -32.58 13.30 23.90
CA PHE A 253 -33.14 14.07 22.78
C PHE A 253 -33.39 13.14 21.59
N ASP A 254 -34.65 12.78 21.38
CA ASP A 254 -35.09 12.08 20.16
C ASP A 254 -35.15 13.08 18.99
N PHE A 255 -34.10 13.08 18.16
CA PHE A 255 -34.17 13.55 16.78
C PHE A 255 -33.40 12.56 15.91
N ASP A 256 -34.10 11.92 14.96
CA ASP A 256 -33.53 10.94 14.02
C ASP A 256 -32.79 11.66 12.86
N THR A 257 -31.94 12.61 13.24
CA THR A 257 -31.13 13.45 12.35
C THR A 257 -29.66 13.11 12.56
N LEU A 258 -29.08 12.44 11.57
CA LEU A 258 -27.67 12.07 11.56
C LEU A 258 -26.78 13.31 11.69
N ALA A 259 -25.81 13.29 12.61
CA ALA A 259 -24.83 14.38 12.72
C ALA A 259 -24.03 14.53 11.41
N SER A 260 -23.78 15.77 10.98
CA SER A 260 -23.17 16.12 9.68
C SER A 260 -21.91 15.30 9.34
N GLU A 261 -21.05 15.01 10.32
CA GLU A 261 -19.81 14.25 10.15
C GLU A 261 -19.86 12.81 10.73
N ALA A 262 -21.04 12.19 10.75
CA ALA A 262 -21.22 10.78 11.14
C ALA A 262 -20.97 9.78 9.99
N ASP A 263 -20.77 8.51 10.38
CA ASP A 263 -20.39 7.40 9.50
C ASP A 263 -19.06 7.59 8.77
N PHE A 264 -18.15 8.40 9.31
CA PHE A 264 -16.76 8.48 8.86
C PHE A 264 -15.88 7.46 9.59
N LEU A 265 -14.80 7.04 8.92
CA LEU A 265 -13.65 6.39 9.55
C LEU A 265 -12.39 6.97 8.92
N MET A 266 -11.40 7.32 9.73
CA MET A 266 -10.08 7.75 9.30
C MET A 266 -9.02 6.81 9.88
N GLY A 267 -8.34 6.06 9.02
CA GLY A 267 -7.15 5.28 9.36
C GLY A 267 -5.90 6.06 9.00
N MET A 268 -5.25 6.64 10.02
CA MET A 268 -3.97 7.34 9.86
C MET A 268 -2.81 6.35 9.95
N ALA A 269 -1.81 6.48 9.07
CA ALA A 269 -0.63 5.60 9.08
C ALA A 269 0.27 5.75 10.32
N THR A 270 0.20 6.89 11.01
CA THR A 270 1.02 7.20 12.19
C THR A 270 0.26 8.15 13.13
N LEU A 271 0.83 8.40 14.31
CA LEU A 271 0.28 9.30 15.33
C LEU A 271 0.67 10.77 15.07
N PRO A 272 -0.14 11.75 15.54
CA PRO A 272 0.23 13.16 15.64
C PRO A 272 1.63 13.38 16.24
N GLY A 273 2.40 14.28 15.64
CA GLY A 273 3.81 14.54 15.96
C GLY A 273 4.83 13.58 15.32
N TYR A 274 4.43 12.49 14.65
CA TYR A 274 5.37 11.44 14.20
C TYR A 274 5.42 11.23 12.67
N LYS A 275 6.55 10.69 12.21
CA LYS A 275 6.74 10.22 10.83
C LYS A 275 5.99 8.91 10.55
N SER A 276 5.68 8.67 9.28
CA SER A 276 5.26 7.35 8.77
C SER A 276 6.36 6.79 7.88
N PHE A 277 6.52 5.46 7.83
CA PHE A 277 7.66 4.84 7.16
C PHE A 277 7.27 4.12 5.86
N ARG A 278 8.18 4.24 4.89
CA ARG A 278 8.11 3.60 3.58
C ARG A 278 9.31 2.65 3.45
N ASN A 279 9.04 1.39 3.15
CA ASN A 279 10.08 0.49 2.66
C ASN A 279 10.39 0.86 1.20
N THR A 280 11.67 0.96 0.84
CA THR A 280 12.10 1.36 -0.52
C THR A 280 11.70 0.34 -1.59
N THR A 281 11.69 -0.95 -1.26
CA THR A 281 11.38 -2.07 -2.17
C THR A 281 9.89 -2.39 -2.24
N THR A 282 9.14 -2.27 -1.14
CA THR A 282 7.72 -2.69 -1.06
C THR A 282 6.71 -1.56 -0.87
N GLY A 283 7.15 -0.33 -0.57
CA GLY A 283 6.29 0.85 -0.44
C GLY A 283 5.86 1.16 1.00
N SER A 284 4.70 1.80 1.18
CA SER A 284 4.20 2.19 2.52
C SER A 284 3.98 0.97 3.40
N VAL A 285 4.54 0.99 4.61
CA VAL A 285 4.40 -0.07 5.61
C VAL A 285 2.92 -0.22 6.03
N TYR A 286 2.24 0.90 6.27
CA TYR A 286 0.84 0.92 6.67
C TYR A 286 -0.08 0.37 5.58
N ILE A 287 0.06 0.86 4.33
CA ILE A 287 -0.85 0.49 3.25
C ILE A 287 -0.66 -0.97 2.82
N GLN A 288 0.57 -1.49 2.81
CA GLN A 288 0.82 -2.93 2.60
C GLN A 288 0.05 -3.78 3.61
N GLU A 289 0.16 -3.45 4.90
CA GLU A 289 -0.47 -4.23 5.96
C GLU A 289 -2.00 -4.08 5.96
N LEU A 290 -2.52 -2.89 5.63
CA LEU A 290 -3.95 -2.65 5.38
C LEU A 290 -4.48 -3.54 4.25
N CYS A 291 -3.85 -3.49 3.07
CA CYS A 291 -4.21 -4.35 1.92
C CYS A 291 -4.15 -5.83 2.30
N ARG A 292 -3.11 -6.24 3.04
CA ARG A 292 -2.90 -7.62 3.46
C ARG A 292 -3.97 -8.11 4.43
N GLN A 293 -4.40 -7.32 5.42
CA GLN A 293 -5.47 -7.75 6.34
C GLN A 293 -6.85 -7.71 5.68
N LEU A 294 -7.12 -6.73 4.81
CA LEU A 294 -8.34 -6.70 3.98
C LEU A 294 -8.46 -7.95 3.09
N MET A 295 -7.36 -8.43 2.50
CA MET A 295 -7.34 -9.68 1.72
C MET A 295 -7.50 -10.96 2.53
N ARG A 296 -7.27 -10.94 3.85
CA ARG A 296 -7.05 -12.15 4.66
C ARG A 296 -8.28 -12.61 5.44
N SER A 297 -9.28 -11.76 5.62
CA SER A 297 -10.44 -12.08 6.48
C SER A 297 -11.64 -11.17 6.25
N MET A 298 -12.84 -11.78 6.28
CA MET A 298 -14.15 -11.12 6.18
C MET A 298 -14.64 -10.57 7.54
N ASP A 299 -13.72 -10.07 8.35
CA ASP A 299 -14.00 -9.46 9.66
C ASP A 299 -14.51 -8.02 9.49
N ASP A 300 -14.98 -7.39 10.57
CA ASP A 300 -15.31 -5.96 10.54
C ASP A 300 -14.06 -5.07 10.44
N ILE A 301 -14.25 -3.87 9.88
CA ILE A 301 -13.15 -2.95 9.55
C ILE A 301 -12.34 -2.54 10.79
N LEU A 302 -12.96 -2.48 11.96
CA LEU A 302 -12.28 -2.15 13.22
C LEU A 302 -11.40 -3.31 13.71
N THR A 303 -11.87 -4.55 13.57
CA THR A 303 -11.08 -5.77 13.81
C THR A 303 -9.91 -5.87 12.83
N ILE A 304 -10.13 -5.52 11.55
CA ILE A 304 -9.07 -5.46 10.53
C ILE A 304 -8.03 -4.41 10.90
N LEU A 305 -8.42 -3.18 11.20
CA LEU A 305 -7.50 -2.09 11.58
C LEU A 305 -6.76 -2.37 12.89
N THR A 306 -7.39 -3.04 13.86
CA THR A 306 -6.73 -3.50 15.09
C THR A 306 -5.60 -4.48 14.78
N ARG A 307 -5.76 -5.34 13.77
CA ARG A 307 -4.68 -6.22 13.28
C ARG A 307 -3.60 -5.41 12.56
N VAL A 308 -3.97 -4.45 11.70
CA VAL A 308 -3.00 -3.57 11.02
C VAL A 308 -2.11 -2.86 12.05
N ASN A 309 -2.69 -2.24 13.07
CA ASN A 309 -1.96 -1.61 14.17
C ASN A 309 -0.98 -2.58 14.83
N ARG A 310 -1.44 -3.79 15.17
CA ARG A 310 -0.64 -4.81 15.84
C ARG A 310 0.54 -5.30 14.99
N GLU A 311 0.34 -5.51 13.69
CA GLU A 311 1.41 -6.00 12.81
C GLU A 311 2.38 -4.89 12.40
N VAL A 312 1.92 -3.65 12.14
CA VAL A 312 2.82 -2.51 11.90
C VAL A 312 3.73 -2.23 13.12
N ASN A 313 3.18 -2.27 14.33
CA ASN A 313 3.95 -2.10 15.57
C ASN A 313 4.98 -3.24 15.83
N LYS A 314 4.80 -4.44 15.25
CA LYS A 314 5.81 -5.50 15.35
C LYS A 314 7.07 -5.18 14.54
N LEU A 315 6.95 -4.45 13.43
CA LEU A 315 8.07 -4.18 12.53
C LEU A 315 9.17 -3.37 13.22
N ASN A 316 10.42 -3.68 12.91
CA ASN A 316 11.59 -3.02 13.50
C ASN A 316 12.20 -2.09 12.46
N LEU A 317 11.83 -0.81 12.51
CA LEU A 317 12.13 0.18 11.49
C LEU A 317 13.43 0.93 11.86
N LEU A 318 14.56 0.22 11.76
CA LEU A 318 15.91 0.76 12.03
C LEU A 318 15.99 1.46 13.41
N THR A 319 15.66 0.71 14.47
CA THR A 319 15.45 1.13 15.88
C THR A 319 14.14 1.85 16.21
N TYR A 320 13.39 2.33 15.23
CA TYR A 320 12.12 3.01 15.44
C TYR A 320 10.89 2.10 15.31
N LYS A 321 9.75 2.64 15.74
CA LYS A 321 8.42 2.06 15.62
C LYS A 321 7.50 2.97 14.80
N GLN A 322 6.36 2.41 14.42
CA GLN A 322 5.24 3.13 13.82
C GLN A 322 3.96 2.55 14.43
N MET A 323 3.04 3.43 14.82
CA MET A 323 1.73 3.05 15.34
C MET A 323 0.65 3.77 14.54
N PRO A 324 -0.09 3.08 13.67
CA PRO A 324 -1.24 3.66 12.98
C PRO A 324 -2.38 3.97 13.95
N GLN A 325 -3.19 4.97 13.63
CA GLN A 325 -4.28 5.46 14.47
C GLN A 325 -5.61 5.50 13.69
N PRO A 326 -6.52 4.55 13.93
CA PRO A 326 -7.90 4.66 13.48
C PRO A 326 -8.74 5.53 14.44
N TYR A 327 -9.52 6.45 13.90
CA TYR A 327 -10.62 7.14 14.60
C TYR A 327 -11.87 7.16 13.73
N TYR A 328 -13.07 7.15 14.32
CA TYR A 328 -14.31 6.91 13.57
C TYR A 328 -15.56 7.47 14.26
N THR A 329 -16.57 7.74 13.43
CA THR A 329 -17.96 8.09 13.79
C THR A 329 -18.96 7.09 13.19
N LEU A 330 -18.49 5.89 12.81
CA LEU A 330 -19.32 4.77 12.32
C LEU A 330 -20.41 4.38 13.32
N THR A 331 -21.67 4.45 12.90
CA THR A 331 -22.84 4.07 13.73
C THR A 331 -23.09 2.56 13.75
N LYS A 332 -22.49 1.79 12.82
CA LYS A 332 -22.78 0.37 12.56
C LYS A 332 -21.49 -0.42 12.32
N ARG A 333 -21.51 -1.74 12.61
CA ARG A 333 -20.41 -2.65 12.23
C ARG A 333 -20.35 -2.77 10.70
N LEU A 334 -19.20 -2.41 10.12
CA LEU A 334 -18.94 -2.50 8.68
C LEU A 334 -18.08 -3.72 8.36
N VAL A 335 -18.59 -4.61 7.50
CA VAL A 335 -17.83 -5.73 6.90
C VAL A 335 -17.80 -5.50 5.39
N LEU A 336 -16.61 -5.32 4.83
CA LEU A 336 -16.41 -5.28 3.38
C LEU A 336 -16.36 -6.73 2.85
N LYS A 337 -16.97 -6.99 1.69
CA LYS A 337 -17.07 -8.33 1.11
C LYS A 337 -16.52 -8.36 -0.31
N PHE A 338 -15.79 -9.41 -0.66
CA PHE A 338 -15.41 -9.68 -2.04
C PHE A 338 -16.65 -9.90 -2.91
N VAL A 339 -16.58 -9.43 -4.16
CA VAL A 339 -17.50 -9.82 -5.23
C VAL A 339 -16.93 -11.07 -5.91
N CYS A 340 -17.81 -12.02 -6.22
CA CYS A 340 -17.47 -13.30 -6.85
C CYS A 340 -17.70 -13.27 -8.37
#